data_AF-A0A1F9M1X4-F1
#
_entry.id   AF-A0A1F9M1X4-F1
#
_cell.length_a   1.000
_cell.length_b   1.000
_cell.length_c   1.000
_cell.angle_alpha   90.00
_cell.angle_beta   90.00
_cell.angle_gamma   90.00
#
_symmetry.space_group_name_H-M   'P 1'
#
loop_
_entity.id
_entity.type
_entity.pdbx_description
1 polymer ?
#
loop_
_entity_poly.entity_id
_entity_poly.type
_entity_poly.pdbx_seq_one_letter_code
_entity_poly.pdbx_strand_id
1 'polypeptide(L)'
;MIYLLIPFYEYQSTQHTAHAPQSCLLGGGWAILTEQELPVTVAPGRTIRPATMLLAKEESRLLASYFFLQRGRVITSPWANKFYLMWDSFARHRTDGALVRVELLLTPGQTELEARQELGAFMMLLWRELPAYIPE
;
A
#
# COMPACT_ATOMS: atom_id res chain seq x y z
N MET A 1 14.14 -2.82 9.35
CA MET A 1 14.08 -3.85 8.28
C MET A 1 12.78 -3.67 7.52
N ILE A 2 12.84 -3.57 6.19
CA ILE A 2 11.68 -3.31 5.34
C ILE A 2 11.23 -4.60 4.66
N TYR A 3 9.92 -4.84 4.68
CA TYR A 3 9.25 -5.90 3.94
C TYR A 3 8.48 -5.28 2.78
N LEU A 4 8.57 -5.90 1.61
CA LEU A 4 7.88 -5.47 0.39
C LEU A 4 7.02 -6.61 -0.14
N LEU A 5 5.77 -6.31 -0.44
CA LEU A 5 4.83 -7.23 -1.07
C LEU A 5 4.13 -6.52 -2.24
N ILE A 6 4.25 -7.08 -3.45
CA ILE A 6 3.62 -6.55 -4.67
C ILE A 6 2.93 -7.68 -5.44
N PRO A 7 1.72 -8.12 -5.05
CA PRO A 7 0.94 -8.99 -5.89
C PRO A 7 0.45 -8.21 -7.11
N PHE A 8 0.76 -8.72 -8.30
CA PHE A 8 0.22 -8.25 -9.56
C PHE A 8 -0.99 -9.11 -9.94
N TYR A 9 -2.05 -8.45 -10.38
CA TYR A 9 -3.27 -9.09 -10.85
C TYR A 9 -3.48 -8.72 -12.32
N GLU A 10 -3.35 -9.70 -13.21
CA GLU A 10 -3.59 -9.53 -14.65
C GLU A 10 -5.08 -9.42 -14.98
N TYR A 11 -5.94 -10.06 -14.17
CA TYR A 11 -7.40 -9.99 -14.30
C TYR A 11 -8.05 -10.10 -12.92
N GLN A 12 -8.81 -9.08 -12.51
CA GLN A 12 -9.60 -9.10 -11.28
C GLN A 12 -11.08 -9.31 -11.64
N SER A 13 -11.67 -10.44 -11.21
CA SER A 13 -13.12 -10.68 -11.27
C SER A 13 -13.75 -10.44 -9.89
N THR A 14 -15.08 -10.26 -9.84
CA THR A 14 -15.84 -10.03 -8.60
C THR A 14 -15.72 -11.14 -7.55
N GLN A 15 -15.15 -12.30 -7.90
CA GLN A 15 -14.89 -13.43 -6.98
C GLN A 15 -13.45 -13.50 -6.45
N HIS A 16 -12.51 -12.74 -7.01
CA HIS A 16 -11.09 -12.74 -6.61
C HIS A 16 -10.57 -11.31 -6.45
N THR A 17 -11.15 -10.58 -5.49
CA THR A 17 -10.70 -9.22 -5.15
C THR A 17 -9.53 -9.28 -4.18
N ALA A 18 -8.47 -8.49 -4.44
CA ALA A 18 -7.42 -8.26 -3.47
C ALA A 18 -8.02 -7.69 -2.17
N HIS A 19 -8.04 -8.48 -1.10
CA HIS A 19 -8.52 -8.02 0.20
C HIS A 19 -7.60 -6.94 0.77
N ALA A 20 -8.19 -5.98 1.49
CA ALA A 20 -7.41 -4.99 2.22
C ALA A 20 -6.50 -5.72 3.24
N PRO A 21 -5.20 -5.36 3.32
CA PRO A 21 -4.23 -6.06 4.17
C PRO A 21 -4.55 -6.00 5.66
N GLN A 22 -5.48 -5.12 6.06
CA GLN A 22 -6.05 -5.03 7.41
C GLN A 22 -6.48 -6.40 7.95
N SER A 23 -7.14 -7.25 7.14
CA SER A 23 -7.59 -8.57 7.61
C SER A 23 -6.44 -9.55 7.89
N CYS A 24 -5.36 -9.51 7.10
CA CYS A 24 -4.19 -10.38 7.30
C CYS A 24 -3.35 -9.95 8.51
N LEU A 25 -3.21 -8.64 8.72
CA LEU A 25 -2.44 -8.10 9.83
C LEU A 25 -3.12 -8.33 11.18
N LEU A 26 -4.45 -8.15 11.25
CA LEU A 26 -5.24 -8.47 12.44
C LEU A 26 -5.19 -9.97 12.78
N GLY A 27 -5.23 -10.85 11.76
CA GLY A 27 -5.05 -12.30 11.96
C GLY A 27 -3.66 -12.71 12.47
N GLY A 28 -2.63 -11.89 12.24
CA GLY A 28 -1.27 -12.09 12.75
C GLY A 28 -1.06 -11.65 14.21
N GLY A 29 -2.10 -11.15 14.88
CA GLY A 29 -2.06 -10.66 16.25
C GLY A 29 -1.57 -9.20 16.39
N TRP A 30 -1.62 -8.42 15.31
CA TRP A 30 -1.28 -7.00 15.36
C TRP A 30 -2.52 -6.15 15.68
N ALA A 31 -2.40 -5.24 16.65
CA ALA A 31 -3.40 -4.24 16.95
C ALA A 31 -3.13 -2.96 16.14
N ILE A 32 -4.14 -2.42 15.46
CA ILE A 32 -4.03 -1.14 14.75
C ILE A 32 -4.12 -0.02 15.79
N LEU A 33 -3.07 0.79 15.90
CA LEU A 33 -3.03 1.96 16.77
C LEU A 33 -3.58 3.20 16.06
N THR A 34 -3.15 3.42 14.82
CA THR A 34 -3.58 4.54 13.98
C THR A 34 -3.67 4.09 12.52
N GLU A 35 -4.57 4.73 11.77
CA GLU A 35 -4.70 4.57 10.33
C GLU A 35 -5.01 5.93 9.70
N GLN A 36 -4.23 6.33 8.69
CA GLN A 36 -4.39 7.60 8.00
C GLN A 36 -3.69 7.59 6.63
N GLU A 37 -4.16 8.43 5.71
CA GLU A 37 -3.47 8.67 4.45
C GLU A 37 -2.37 9.72 4.63
N LEU A 38 -1.11 9.32 4.46
CA LEU A 38 0.05 10.20 4.64
C LEU A 38 0.68 10.58 3.31
N PRO A 39 1.02 11.86 3.07
CA PRO A 39 1.67 12.27 1.84
C PRO A 39 3.11 11.74 1.78
N VAL A 40 3.45 11.11 0.66
CA VAL A 40 4.82 10.65 0.33
C VAL A 40 5.19 11.22 -1.03
N THR A 41 6.23 12.06 -1.08
CA THR A 41 6.80 12.55 -2.33
C THR A 41 7.63 11.45 -2.95
N VAL A 42 7.21 10.93 -4.10
CA VAL A 42 7.83 9.76 -4.76
C VAL A 42 8.68 10.16 -5.98
N ALA A 43 8.44 11.34 -6.54
CA ALA A 43 9.28 11.95 -7.57
C ALA A 43 9.18 13.48 -7.48
N PRO A 44 10.09 14.25 -8.14
CA PRO A 44 9.96 15.70 -8.21
C PRO A 44 8.58 16.11 -8.74
N GLY A 45 7.84 16.89 -7.95
CA GLY A 45 6.48 17.33 -8.30
C GLY A 45 5.39 16.25 -8.21
N ARG A 46 5.71 15.03 -7.73
CA ARG A 46 4.75 13.92 -7.58
C ARG A 46 4.66 13.46 -6.12
N THR A 47 3.51 13.72 -5.51
CA THR A 47 3.16 13.24 -4.18
C THR A 47 1.98 12.28 -4.26
N ILE A 48 2.10 11.15 -3.57
CA ILE A 48 1.03 10.16 -3.40
C ILE A 48 0.60 10.13 -1.94
N ARG A 49 -0.56 9.54 -1.63
CA ARG A 49 -1.12 9.52 -0.26
C ARG A 49 -1.43 8.09 0.22
N PRO A 50 -0.44 7.19 0.30
CA PRO A 50 -0.67 5.81 0.72
C PRO A 50 -1.42 5.73 2.06
N ALA A 51 -2.33 4.76 2.16
CA ALA A 51 -2.93 4.42 3.42
C ALA A 51 -1.85 3.83 4.32
N THR A 52 -1.62 4.48 5.46
CA THR A 52 -0.54 4.16 6.39
C THR A 52 -1.11 3.84 7.75
N MET A 53 -0.70 2.71 8.30
CA MET A 53 -1.14 2.18 9.57
C MET A 53 0.05 2.00 10.50
N LEU A 54 -0.09 2.44 11.74
CA LEU A 54 0.81 2.03 12.82
C LEU A 54 0.17 0.86 13.56
N LEU A 55 0.87 -0.25 13.61
CA LEU A 55 0.44 -1.46 14.29
C LEU A 55 1.35 -1.78 15.47
N ALA A 56 0.79 -2.47 16.46
CA ALA A 56 1.48 -2.93 17.65
C ALA A 56 1.24 -4.41 17.91
N LYS A 57 2.29 -5.12 18.34
CA LYS A 57 2.22 -6.49 18.83
C LYS A 57 3.23 -6.64 19.94
N GLU A 58 2.77 -6.81 21.17
CA GLU A 58 3.63 -6.84 22.36
C GLU A 58 4.52 -5.58 22.41
N GLU A 59 5.84 -5.75 22.48
CA GLU A 59 6.83 -4.65 22.46
C GLU A 59 7.17 -4.17 21.04
N SER A 60 6.69 -4.85 20.00
CA SER A 60 6.96 -4.51 18.61
C SER A 60 5.99 -3.46 18.08
N ARG A 61 6.49 -2.63 17.16
CA ARG A 61 5.71 -1.68 16.36
C ARG A 61 6.03 -1.87 14.88
N LEU A 62 5.00 -1.82 14.04
CA LEU A 62 5.10 -2.00 12.60
C LEU A 62 4.41 -0.82 11.92
N LEU A 63 5.12 -0.15 11.02
CA LEU A 63 4.55 0.87 10.14
C LEU A 63 4.28 0.24 8.79
N ALA A 64 3.01 0.13 8.39
CA ALA A 64 2.61 -0.45 7.13
C ALA A 64 1.97 0.61 6.24
N SER A 65 2.47 0.78 5.03
CA SER A 65 1.85 1.63 4.01
C SER A 65 1.44 0.80 2.79
N TYR A 66 0.28 1.08 2.23
CA TYR A 66 -0.17 0.44 1.01
C TYR A 66 -0.88 1.39 0.06
N PHE A 67 -0.85 1.03 -1.22
CA PHE A 67 -1.61 1.66 -2.28
C PHE A 67 -1.81 0.67 -3.43
N PHE A 68 -2.89 0.83 -4.19
CA PHE A 68 -3.07 0.15 -5.46
C PHE A 68 -2.52 1.02 -6.57
N LEU A 69 -1.72 0.43 -7.45
CA LEU A 69 -1.26 1.06 -8.68
C LEU A 69 -2.02 0.44 -9.85
N GLN A 70 -2.85 1.25 -10.50
CA GLN A 70 -3.64 0.87 -11.66
C GLN A 70 -3.48 1.93 -12.73
N ARG A 71 -2.81 1.59 -13.84
CA ARG A 71 -2.80 2.44 -15.05
C ARG A 71 -2.32 3.88 -14.80
N GLY A 72 -1.21 4.01 -14.06
CA GLY A 72 -0.66 5.29 -13.60
C GLY A 72 -1.43 6.00 -12.47
N ARG A 73 -2.55 5.42 -11.99
CA ARG A 73 -3.34 5.95 -10.87
C ARG A 73 -2.95 5.26 -9.58
N VAL A 74 -2.79 6.07 -8.53
CA VAL A 74 -2.60 5.59 -7.16
C VAL A 74 -3.94 5.65 -6.44
N ILE A 75 -4.40 4.50 -5.97
CA ILE A 75 -5.69 4.36 -5.27
C ILE A 75 -5.39 3.86 -3.86
N THR A 76 -5.88 4.57 -2.86
CA THR A 76 -5.45 4.42 -1.46
C THR A 76 -6.58 3.99 -0.53
N SER A 77 -7.82 4.09 -1.00
CA SER A 77 -9.00 3.64 -0.24
C SER A 77 -9.39 2.21 -0.62
N PRO A 78 -9.52 1.29 0.36
CA PRO A 78 -10.10 -0.05 0.16
C PRO A 78 -11.51 -0.02 -0.41
N TRP A 79 -12.29 1.00 -0.03
CA TRP A 79 -13.65 1.23 -0.52
C TRP A 79 -13.65 1.79 -1.94
N ALA A 80 -12.70 2.67 -2.27
CA ALA A 80 -12.52 3.16 -3.63
C ALA A 80 -12.01 2.04 -4.56
N ASN A 81 -11.14 1.15 -4.10
CA ASN A 81 -10.73 -0.02 -4.87
C ASN A 81 -11.93 -0.91 -5.20
N LYS A 82 -12.80 -1.19 -4.21
CA LYS A 82 -14.04 -1.95 -4.43
C LYS A 82 -15.03 -1.23 -5.36
N PHE A 83 -15.11 0.10 -5.31
CA PHE A 83 -15.95 0.93 -6.19
C PHE A 83 -15.40 1.03 -7.63
N TYR A 84 -14.09 1.23 -7.80
CA TYR A 84 -13.43 1.27 -9.11
C TYR A 84 -13.43 -0.10 -9.78
N LEU A 85 -13.25 -1.19 -9.04
CA LEU A 85 -13.42 -2.55 -9.57
C LEU A 85 -14.86 -2.81 -10.05
N MET A 86 -15.86 -2.30 -9.32
CA MET A 86 -17.27 -2.41 -9.70
C MET A 86 -17.61 -1.53 -10.94
N TRP A 87 -17.03 -0.34 -11.05
CA TRP A 87 -17.25 0.59 -12.17
C TRP A 87 -16.47 0.19 -13.45
N ASP A 88 -15.21 -0.23 -13.33
CA ASP A 88 -14.38 -0.60 -14.48
C ASP A 88 -14.79 -1.96 -15.09
N SER A 89 -15.39 -2.86 -14.29
CA SER A 89 -16.05 -4.07 -14.80
C SER A 89 -17.21 -3.77 -15.74
N PHE A 90 -17.81 -2.58 -15.67
CA PHE A 90 -18.95 -2.19 -16.49
C PHE A 90 -18.58 -1.34 -17.71
N ALA A 91 -17.38 -0.73 -17.72
CA ALA A 91 -17.05 0.33 -18.69
C ALA A 91 -15.95 0.01 -19.72
N ARG A 92 -14.93 -0.83 -19.42
CA ARG A 92 -13.68 -0.82 -20.23
C ARG A 92 -12.93 -2.14 -20.47
N HIS A 93 -13.43 -3.30 -20.02
CA HIS A 93 -12.82 -4.62 -20.29
C HIS A 93 -11.34 -4.81 -19.87
N ARG A 94 -10.82 -4.04 -18.91
CA ARG A 94 -9.48 -4.21 -18.30
C ARG A 94 -9.51 -3.88 -16.80
N THR A 95 -8.96 -4.76 -15.97
CA THR A 95 -8.95 -4.64 -14.49
C THR A 95 -7.57 -4.90 -13.87
N ASP A 96 -6.51 -4.82 -14.68
CA ASP A 96 -5.14 -5.11 -14.27
C ASP A 96 -4.58 -4.04 -13.30
N GLY A 97 -3.80 -4.50 -12.32
CA GLY A 97 -3.25 -3.64 -11.27
C GLY A 97 -2.45 -4.39 -10.22
N ALA A 98 -1.65 -3.66 -9.45
CA ALA A 98 -0.90 -4.21 -8.34
C ALA A 98 -1.30 -3.57 -7.01
N LEU A 99 -1.34 -4.36 -5.95
CA LEU A 99 -1.28 -3.84 -4.58
C LEU A 99 0.19 -3.70 -4.23
N VAL A 100 0.63 -2.49 -3.89
CA VAL A 100 1.97 -2.27 -3.33
C VAL A 100 1.81 -2.11 -1.83
N ARG A 101 2.46 -2.98 -1.06
CA ARG A 101 2.50 -2.91 0.40
C ARG A 101 3.94 -2.91 0.89
N VAL A 102 4.26 -1.91 1.70
CA VAL A 102 5.59 -1.71 2.29
C VAL A 102 5.43 -1.66 3.80
N GLU A 103 6.21 -2.45 4.52
CA GLU A 103 6.09 -2.58 5.97
C GLU A 103 7.48 -2.41 6.61
N LEU A 104 7.58 -1.61 7.66
CA LEU A 104 8.81 -1.38 8.41
C LEU A 104 8.59 -1.74 9.87
N LEU A 105 9.36 -2.70 10.36
CA LEU A 105 9.44 -3.00 11.79
C LEU A 105 10.31 -1.94 12.46
N LEU A 106 9.76 -1.22 13.44
CA LEU A 106 10.47 -0.16 14.16
C LEU A 106 11.53 -0.79 15.08
N THR A 107 12.72 -0.20 15.09
CA THR A 107 13.78 -0.59 16.04
C THR A 107 13.53 0.01 17.43
N PRO A 108 14.06 -0.59 18.51
CA PRO A 108 13.93 -0.01 19.85
C PRO A 108 14.40 1.45 19.90
N GLY A 109 13.56 2.34 20.41
CA GLY A 109 13.83 3.78 20.49
C GLY A 109 13.59 4.57 19.19
N GLN A 110 13.29 3.92 18.06
CA GLN A 110 12.95 4.61 16.82
C GLN A 110 11.59 5.29 16.95
N THR A 111 11.56 6.58 16.64
CA THR A 111 10.32 7.35 16.61
C THR A 111 9.50 7.04 15.36
N GLU A 112 8.19 7.24 15.43
CA GLU A 112 7.32 7.09 14.26
C GLU A 112 7.72 8.04 13.12
N LEU A 113 8.24 9.23 13.44
CA LEU A 113 8.71 10.19 12.43
C LEU A 113 9.92 9.65 11.65
N GLU A 114 10.91 9.10 12.35
CA GLU A 114 12.09 8.48 11.73
C GLU A 114 11.68 7.28 10.86
N ALA A 115 10.77 6.44 11.37
CA ALA A 115 10.25 5.30 10.61
C ALA A 115 9.51 5.75 9.34
N ARG A 116 8.71 6.82 9.40
CA ARG A 116 8.03 7.39 8.22
C ARG A 116 9.02 7.95 7.20
N GLN A 117 10.10 8.58 7.65
CA GLN A 117 11.15 9.09 6.76
C GLN A 117 11.88 7.94 6.05
N GLU A 118 12.24 6.88 6.79
CA GLU A 118 12.87 5.68 6.24
C GLU A 118 11.97 4.99 5.21
N LEU A 119 10.71 4.74 5.57
CA LEU A 119 9.72 4.13 4.68
C LEU A 119 9.48 4.99 3.43
N GLY A 120 9.36 6.31 3.60
CA GLY A 120 9.21 7.25 2.49
C GLY A 120 10.41 7.28 1.54
N ALA A 121 11.63 7.21 2.08
CA ALA A 121 12.86 7.12 1.29
C ALA A 121 12.88 5.83 0.45
N PHE A 122 12.49 4.71 1.04
CA PHE A 122 12.35 3.46 0.30
C PHE A 122 11.27 3.55 -0.79
N MET A 123 10.12 4.15 -0.48
CA MET A 123 9.04 4.33 -1.46
C MET A 123 9.44 5.19 -2.66
N MET A 124 10.31 6.19 -2.48
CA MET A 124 10.89 6.95 -3.58
C MET A 124 11.73 6.08 -4.52
N LEU A 125 12.56 5.19 -3.96
CA LEU A 125 13.37 4.25 -4.75
C LEU A 125 12.47 3.25 -5.47
N LEU A 126 11.51 2.67 -4.75
CA LEU A 126 10.56 1.71 -5.30
C LEU A 126 9.75 2.32 -6.47
N TRP A 127 9.27 3.55 -6.33
CA TRP A 127 8.44 4.20 -7.35
C TRP A 127 9.12 4.29 -8.72
N ARG A 128 10.44 4.39 -8.75
CA ARG A 128 11.23 4.41 -10.01
C ARG A 128 11.25 3.06 -10.72
N GLU A 129 11.12 1.98 -9.97
CA GLU A 129 11.18 0.61 -10.48
C GLU A 129 9.79 0.09 -10.90
N LEU A 130 8.71 0.57 -10.28
CA LEU A 130 7.34 0.08 -10.54
C LEU A 130 6.93 0.07 -12.03
N PRO A 131 7.25 1.09 -12.86
CA PRO A 131 6.87 1.10 -14.27
C PRO A 131 7.46 -0.05 -15.10
N ALA A 132 8.57 -0.65 -14.65
CA ALA A 132 9.16 -1.81 -15.34
C ALA A 132 8.32 -3.09 -15.16
N TYR A 133 7.45 -3.15 -14.16
CA TYR A 133 6.70 -4.35 -13.78
C TYR A 133 5.18 -4.18 -13.83
N ILE A 134 4.67 -2.94 -13.77
CA ILE A 134 3.25 -2.64 -13.75
C ILE A 134 2.91 -1.76 -14.96
N PRO A 135 2.19 -2.28 -15.96
CA PRO A 135 1.82 -1.54 -17.16
C PRO A 135 0.95 -0.31 -16.84
N GLU A 136 1.12 0.75 -17.64
CA GLU A 136 0.25 1.93 -17.64
C GLU A 136 -1.07 1.72 -18.43
#